data_AF-A0A2T9ZMZ3-F1
#
_entry.id   AF-A0A2T9ZMZ3-F1
#
_cell.length_a   1.000
_cell.length_b   1.000
_cell.length_c   1.000
_cell.angle_alpha   90.00
_cell.angle_beta   90.00
_cell.angle_gamma   90.00
#
_symmetry.space_group_name_H-M   'P 1'
#
loop_
_entity.id
_entity.type
_entity.pdbx_description
1 polymer ?
#
loop_
_entity_poly.entity_id
_entity_poly.type
_entity_poly.pdbx_seq_one_letter_code
_entity_poly.pdbx_strand_id
1 'polypeptide(L)'
;MRFHTIIIIVLFLINPTFSYALDGWEKGQQNGLLVYTPKSIADGKTFLYRASPPESLAGGNLREWFSAKIVAMQNQLGEPLESWNIKPEENDHLGAANSYIAPDGEKFSVGYYGGQLNDDQAYIIQMISNQDIWLVLRYGFALEKVAADVRESLPKVELSAPVLTHPATVKLRNNSSNSSNSSNKKKKSSKAAKSLTASELQAQIRTAPGDGVADELETVWIKTDINVMLGKLEPTTYFLFEDGTAYIDARTPPADFNMATSKRLEGESRWGHWRRRGGKYQVKRPKVGKWEEIKGNKAVPGKRDERINNKFINASGSANFGSHKSSVRLMSNGRFELSRSSLMGGGGIIDIGPKVLASGHSDKTGTRSTVTTVGSRIGGGSSSKRNDGAKNTGAYEIDGFTIQMHHDNGLVHRELFLFEDDSKKRIVIGDTVYWVDRGS
;
A
#
# COMPACT_ATOMS: atom_id res chain seq x y z
N MET A 1 -77.51 -8.77 -21.50
CA MET A 1 -76.86 -7.50 -21.09
C MET A 1 -75.78 -7.87 -20.09
N ARG A 2 -74.50 -8.01 -20.48
CA ARG A 2 -73.45 -6.96 -20.57
C ARG A 2 -73.34 -6.18 -19.25
N PHE A 3 -72.38 -6.55 -18.39
CA PHE A 3 -71.08 -5.85 -18.11
C PHE A 3 -71.26 -4.67 -17.11
N HIS A 4 -70.47 -4.42 -16.06
CA HIS A 4 -69.09 -4.74 -15.67
C HIS A 4 -68.91 -4.76 -14.14
N THR A 5 -68.01 -5.62 -13.68
CA THR A 5 -67.30 -5.58 -12.40
C THR A 5 -66.16 -4.54 -12.51
N ILE A 6 -66.02 -3.64 -11.53
CA ILE A 6 -64.80 -2.81 -11.38
C ILE A 6 -64.02 -3.36 -10.19
N ILE A 7 -62.89 -4.00 -10.49
CA ILE A 7 -61.82 -4.33 -9.54
C ILE A 7 -60.79 -3.21 -9.65
N ILE A 8 -60.57 -2.47 -8.56
CA ILE A 8 -59.45 -1.54 -8.44
C ILE A 8 -58.22 -2.35 -8.04
N ILE A 9 -57.31 -2.56 -8.99
CA ILE A 9 -55.96 -3.07 -8.72
C ILE A 9 -55.07 -1.86 -8.45
N VAL A 10 -54.67 -1.68 -7.19
CA VAL A 10 -53.58 -0.76 -6.82
C VAL A 10 -52.27 -1.47 -7.11
N LEU A 11 -51.62 -1.12 -8.23
CA LEU A 11 -50.26 -1.52 -8.56
C LEU A 11 -49.29 -0.74 -7.66
N PHE A 12 -48.72 -1.41 -6.65
CA PHE A 12 -47.46 -0.96 -6.06
C PHE A 12 -46.35 -1.18 -7.09
N LEU A 13 -45.88 -0.08 -7.70
CA LEU A 13 -44.63 -0.04 -8.46
C LEU A 13 -43.45 -0.26 -7.50
N ILE A 14 -43.16 -1.51 -7.20
CA ILE A 14 -41.86 -1.91 -6.65
C ILE A 14 -40.94 -1.95 -7.86
N ASN A 15 -40.19 -0.87 -8.11
CA ASN A 15 -38.99 -0.96 -8.94
C ASN A 15 -37.98 -1.82 -8.17
N PRO A 16 -37.62 -3.04 -8.59
CA PRO A 16 -36.41 -3.64 -8.09
C PRO A 16 -35.27 -2.88 -8.77
N THR A 17 -34.74 -1.86 -8.10
CA THR A 17 -33.36 -1.49 -8.36
C THR A 17 -32.56 -2.74 -8.01
N PHE A 18 -32.07 -3.44 -9.04
CA PHE A 18 -31.09 -4.49 -8.89
C PHE A 18 -29.82 -3.83 -8.35
N SER A 19 -29.78 -3.58 -7.04
CA SER A 19 -28.53 -3.27 -6.36
C SER A 19 -27.76 -4.59 -6.38
N TYR A 20 -26.68 -4.66 -7.17
CA TYR A 20 -25.70 -5.72 -7.03
C TYR A 20 -25.11 -5.62 -5.62
N ALA A 21 -25.75 -6.24 -4.64
CA ALA A 21 -25.22 -6.31 -3.29
C ALA A 21 -23.84 -6.95 -3.37
N LEU A 22 -22.81 -6.26 -2.85
CA LEU A 22 -21.48 -6.82 -2.69
C LEU A 22 -21.63 -8.14 -1.91
N ASP A 23 -21.36 -9.27 -2.56
CA ASP A 23 -21.56 -10.57 -1.91
C ASP A 23 -20.74 -10.67 -0.61
N GLY A 24 -21.38 -11.08 0.47
CA GLY A 24 -20.79 -11.08 1.82
C GLY A 24 -20.80 -9.74 2.57
N TRP A 25 -21.42 -8.68 2.05
CA TRP A 25 -21.52 -7.37 2.70
C TRP A 25 -22.97 -6.93 2.92
N GLU A 26 -23.15 -6.11 3.94
CA GLU A 26 -24.35 -5.34 4.20
C GLU A 26 -24.12 -3.92 3.72
N LYS A 27 -25.11 -3.36 3.01
CA LYS A 27 -25.14 -1.99 2.55
C LYS A 27 -26.27 -1.26 3.26
N GLY A 28 -25.97 -0.11 3.86
CA GLY A 28 -26.94 0.74 4.53
C GLY A 28 -26.64 2.20 4.29
N GLN A 29 -27.46 3.07 4.89
CA GLN A 29 -27.25 4.51 4.89
C GLN A 29 -27.26 5.03 6.33
N GLN A 30 -26.26 5.83 6.70
CA GLN A 30 -26.15 6.45 8.02
C GLN A 30 -25.70 7.90 7.86
N ASN A 31 -26.46 8.84 8.41
CA ASN A 31 -26.17 10.28 8.35
C ASN A 31 -25.88 10.80 6.92
N GLY A 32 -26.62 10.29 5.92
CA GLY A 32 -26.43 10.63 4.51
C GLY A 32 -25.25 9.93 3.82
N LEU A 33 -24.45 9.14 4.54
CA LEU A 33 -23.34 8.35 4.00
C LEU A 33 -23.82 6.94 3.65
N LEU A 34 -23.35 6.40 2.53
CA LEU A 34 -23.47 4.96 2.23
C LEU A 34 -22.48 4.20 3.12
N VAL A 35 -22.92 3.16 3.80
CA VAL A 35 -22.10 2.35 4.71
C VAL A 35 -22.09 0.90 4.26
N TYR A 36 -20.90 0.32 4.19
CA TYR A 36 -20.67 -1.07 3.82
C TYR A 36 -19.97 -1.80 4.95
N THR A 37 -20.59 -2.86 5.45
CA THR A 37 -20.08 -3.68 6.56
C THR A 37 -20.00 -5.15 6.14
N PRO A 38 -18.89 -5.86 6.40
CA PRO A 38 -18.85 -7.30 6.12
C PRO A 38 -19.81 -8.08 7.04
N LYS A 39 -20.56 -9.04 6.47
CA LYS A 39 -21.48 -9.91 7.22
C LYS A 39 -20.78 -10.85 8.21
N SER A 40 -19.50 -11.14 7.98
CA SER A 40 -18.74 -12.18 8.69
C SER A 40 -17.64 -11.63 9.60
N ILE A 41 -17.88 -10.47 10.20
CA ILE A 41 -16.93 -9.84 11.13
C ILE A 41 -16.98 -10.54 12.49
N ALA A 42 -15.82 -10.76 13.11
CA ALA A 42 -15.75 -11.37 14.44
C ALA A 42 -16.24 -10.40 15.53
N ASP A 43 -16.77 -10.93 16.63
CA ASP A 43 -17.25 -10.11 17.75
C ASP A 43 -16.15 -9.18 18.28
N GLY A 44 -16.53 -7.92 18.57
CA GLY A 44 -15.60 -6.88 19.03
C GLY A 44 -14.65 -6.37 17.97
N LYS A 45 -14.82 -6.73 16.70
CA LYS A 45 -14.08 -6.17 15.57
C LYS A 45 -14.96 -5.21 14.75
N THR A 46 -14.31 -4.21 14.20
CA THR A 46 -14.87 -3.15 13.37
C THR A 46 -14.09 -3.10 12.07
N PHE A 47 -14.80 -3.26 10.97
CA PHE A 47 -14.33 -2.98 9.62
C PHE A 47 -15.52 -2.46 8.83
N LEU A 48 -15.38 -1.30 8.19
CA LEU A 48 -16.41 -0.75 7.32
C LEU A 48 -15.83 0.19 6.27
N TYR A 49 -16.60 0.39 5.21
CA TYR A 49 -16.45 1.55 4.32
C TYR A 49 -17.61 2.52 4.51
N ARG A 50 -17.32 3.81 4.41
CA ARG A 50 -18.32 4.88 4.29
C ARG A 50 -18.04 5.69 3.05
N ALA A 51 -19.04 5.96 2.24
CA ALA A 51 -18.91 6.84 1.09
C ALA A 51 -19.79 8.07 1.27
N SER A 52 -19.18 9.23 1.05
CA SER A 52 -19.92 10.50 0.98
C SER A 52 -20.57 10.63 -0.40
N PRO A 53 -21.74 11.26 -0.49
CA PRO A 53 -22.31 11.68 -1.78
C PRO A 53 -21.33 12.53 -2.59
N PRO A 54 -21.48 12.60 -3.94
CA PRO A 54 -20.61 13.43 -4.75
C PRO A 54 -20.81 14.90 -4.38
N GLU A 55 -19.70 15.63 -4.28
CA GLU A 55 -19.69 17.06 -3.96
C GLU A 55 -19.08 17.83 -5.12
N SER A 56 -19.56 19.05 -5.33
CA SER A 56 -18.99 19.96 -6.32
C SER A 56 -17.58 20.37 -5.90
N LEU A 57 -16.66 20.37 -6.86
CA LEU A 57 -15.31 20.92 -6.75
C LEU A 57 -15.33 22.46 -6.81
N ALA A 58 -16.43 23.06 -7.30
CA ALA A 58 -16.62 24.50 -7.44
C ALA A 58 -15.46 25.18 -8.20
N GLY A 59 -14.95 24.52 -9.24
CA GLY A 59 -13.78 24.97 -10.01
C GLY A 59 -12.42 24.81 -9.33
N GLY A 60 -12.37 24.25 -8.11
CA GLY A 60 -11.14 23.87 -7.43
C GLY A 60 -10.52 22.57 -7.96
N ASN A 61 -9.29 22.26 -7.58
CA ASN A 61 -8.66 20.99 -7.95
C ASN A 61 -8.98 19.86 -6.95
N LEU A 62 -8.98 18.62 -7.44
CA LEU A 62 -9.31 17.43 -6.65
C LEU A 62 -8.43 17.29 -5.39
N ARG A 63 -7.14 17.66 -5.47
CA ARG A 63 -6.18 17.51 -4.37
C ARG A 63 -6.49 18.43 -3.19
N GLU A 64 -6.82 19.69 -3.47
CA GLU A 64 -7.21 20.66 -2.44
C GLU A 64 -8.54 20.27 -1.80
N TRP A 65 -9.54 19.94 -2.62
CA TRP A 65 -10.84 19.45 -2.14
C TRP A 65 -10.65 18.21 -1.25
N PHE A 66 -9.89 17.22 -1.72
CA PHE A 66 -9.64 15.98 -0.99
C PHE A 66 -8.91 16.24 0.33
N SER A 67 -7.88 17.09 0.31
CA SER A 67 -7.14 17.48 1.52
C SER A 67 -8.03 18.15 2.56
N ALA A 68 -8.92 19.06 2.15
CA ALA A 68 -9.88 19.68 3.07
C ALA A 68 -10.90 18.66 3.59
N LYS A 69 -11.37 17.77 2.71
CA LYS A 69 -12.40 16.78 3.04
C LYS A 69 -11.93 15.76 4.06
N ILE A 70 -10.71 15.22 3.91
CA ILE A 70 -10.16 14.25 4.87
C ILE A 70 -9.97 14.88 6.26
N VAL A 71 -9.59 16.15 6.35
CA VAL A 71 -9.48 16.86 7.63
C VAL A 71 -10.85 17.00 8.29
N ALA A 72 -11.87 17.43 7.53
CA ALA A 72 -13.22 17.55 8.04
C ALA A 72 -13.81 16.20 8.52
N MET A 73 -13.58 15.13 7.76
CA MET A 73 -14.02 13.77 8.15
C MET A 73 -13.23 13.24 9.35
N GLN A 74 -11.93 13.52 9.45
CA GLN A 74 -11.09 13.09 10.56
C GLN A 74 -11.53 13.73 11.89
N ASN A 75 -11.90 15.02 11.86
CA ASN A 75 -12.35 15.74 13.06
C ASN A 75 -13.62 15.12 13.68
N GLN A 76 -14.38 14.32 12.92
CA GLN A 76 -15.55 13.59 13.43
C GLN A 76 -15.18 12.26 14.10
N LEU A 77 -13.98 11.73 13.86
CA LEU A 77 -13.51 10.44 14.37
C LEU A 77 -12.68 10.58 15.64
N GLY A 78 -11.86 11.62 15.71
CA GLY A 78 -10.92 11.86 16.80
C GLY A 78 -9.58 12.38 16.29
N GLU A 79 -8.64 12.58 17.22
CA GLU A 79 -7.33 13.14 16.89
C GLU A 79 -6.50 12.17 16.04
N PRO A 80 -6.02 12.59 14.86
CA PRO A 80 -5.13 11.76 14.06
C PRO A 80 -3.79 11.58 14.79
N LEU A 81 -3.20 10.41 14.63
CA LEU A 81 -1.87 10.14 15.17
C LEU A 81 -0.78 10.81 14.34
N GLU A 82 -1.02 11.12 13.07
CA GLU A 82 0.01 11.68 12.19
C GLU A 82 -0.50 12.83 11.34
N SER A 83 0.43 13.61 10.80
CA SER A 83 0.11 14.56 9.74
C SER A 83 -0.30 13.80 8.47
N TRP A 84 -1.30 14.31 7.76
CA TRP A 84 -1.77 13.71 6.52
C TRP A 84 -0.68 13.68 5.44
N ASN A 85 -0.51 12.51 4.82
CA ASN A 85 0.29 12.33 3.62
C ASN A 85 -0.60 11.87 2.47
N ILE A 86 -0.85 12.77 1.51
CA ILE A 86 -1.72 12.51 0.35
C ILE A 86 -0.86 12.01 -0.81
N LYS A 87 -1.08 10.75 -1.18
CA LYS A 87 -0.40 10.07 -2.29
C LYS A 87 -1.30 10.08 -3.52
N PRO A 88 -0.76 10.33 -4.73
CA PRO A 88 -1.49 10.03 -5.95
C PRO A 88 -1.67 8.51 -6.09
N GLU A 89 -2.84 8.11 -6.55
CA GLU A 89 -3.20 6.72 -6.89
C GLU A 89 -3.44 6.64 -8.41
N GLU A 90 -3.61 5.43 -8.95
CA GLU A 90 -3.93 5.25 -10.37
C GLU A 90 -5.28 5.88 -10.78
N ASN A 91 -5.41 6.20 -12.07
CA ASN A 91 -6.61 6.83 -12.66
C ASN A 91 -6.98 8.18 -12.02
N ASP A 92 -5.97 9.01 -11.71
CA ASP A 92 -6.14 10.34 -11.10
C ASP A 92 -6.89 10.33 -9.74
N HIS A 93 -6.85 9.21 -9.02
CA HIS A 93 -7.37 9.13 -7.67
C HIS A 93 -6.34 9.60 -6.64
N LEU A 94 -6.82 9.90 -5.43
CA LEU A 94 -5.99 10.29 -4.30
C LEU A 94 -6.22 9.35 -3.13
N GLY A 95 -5.12 8.97 -2.49
CA GLY A 95 -5.09 8.11 -1.32
C GLY A 95 -4.50 8.85 -0.13
N ALA A 96 -5.07 8.63 1.05
CA ALA A 96 -4.48 9.04 2.32
C ALA A 96 -4.77 7.98 3.39
N ALA A 97 -3.81 7.73 4.28
CA ALA A 97 -3.96 6.75 5.36
C ALA A 97 -3.40 7.33 6.65
N ASN A 98 -4.03 6.98 7.78
CA ASN A 98 -3.61 7.40 9.10
C ASN A 98 -4.15 6.42 10.15
N SER A 99 -3.87 6.70 11.42
CA SER A 99 -4.53 6.07 12.56
C SER A 99 -5.04 7.15 13.51
N TYR A 100 -6.03 6.83 14.33
CA TYR A 100 -6.60 7.76 15.31
C TYR A 100 -6.99 7.03 16.59
N ILE A 101 -7.18 7.79 17.67
CA ILE A 101 -7.74 7.30 18.93
C ILE A 101 -9.20 7.77 18.98
N ALA A 102 -10.13 6.82 19.04
CA ALA A 102 -11.56 7.10 19.19
C ALA A 102 -11.87 7.63 20.61
N PRO A 103 -13.03 8.26 20.84
CA PRO A 103 -13.40 8.82 22.15
C PRO A 103 -13.39 7.80 23.31
N ASP A 104 -13.58 6.52 23.02
CA ASP A 104 -13.51 5.40 23.97
C ASP A 104 -12.07 4.94 24.29
N GLY A 105 -11.06 5.54 23.65
CA GLY A 105 -9.65 5.22 23.81
C GLY A 105 -9.14 4.12 22.88
N GLU A 106 -10.00 3.52 22.06
CA GLU A 106 -9.58 2.48 21.11
C GLU A 106 -8.84 3.08 19.90
N LYS A 107 -7.85 2.34 19.38
CA LYS A 107 -7.05 2.74 18.21
C LYS A 107 -7.60 2.14 16.93
N PHE A 108 -7.81 2.98 15.94
CA PHE A 108 -8.29 2.61 14.62
C PHE A 108 -7.32 3.04 13.52
N SER A 109 -7.30 2.28 12.44
CA SER A 109 -6.75 2.70 11.16
C SER A 109 -7.84 3.31 10.30
N VAL A 110 -7.49 4.37 9.57
CA VAL A 110 -8.38 5.05 8.64
C VAL A 110 -7.69 5.22 7.29
N GLY A 111 -8.44 4.92 6.23
CA GLY A 111 -8.03 5.16 4.85
C GLY A 111 -9.04 6.05 4.15
N TYR A 112 -8.56 6.92 3.27
CA TYR A 112 -9.37 7.75 2.40
C TYR A 112 -8.96 7.50 0.97
N TYR A 113 -9.95 7.32 0.12
CA TYR A 113 -9.82 7.18 -1.32
C TYR A 113 -10.77 8.15 -1.99
N GLY A 114 -10.23 9.04 -2.84
CA GLY A 114 -11.02 10.07 -3.51
C GLY A 114 -10.78 10.05 -5.01
N GLY A 115 -11.82 10.39 -5.77
CA GLY A 115 -11.76 10.48 -7.23
C GLY A 115 -12.76 11.47 -7.78
N GLN A 116 -12.61 11.81 -9.06
CA GLN A 116 -13.61 12.56 -9.81
C GLN A 116 -14.68 11.64 -10.38
N LEU A 117 -15.93 12.06 -10.30
CA LEU A 117 -17.06 11.44 -10.99
C LEU A 117 -17.26 12.06 -12.39
N ASN A 118 -17.00 13.37 -12.50
CA ASN A 118 -17.01 14.17 -13.72
C ASN A 118 -16.19 15.47 -13.48
N ASP A 119 -16.23 16.40 -14.43
CA ASP A 119 -15.43 17.63 -14.43
C ASP A 119 -15.64 18.53 -13.19
N ASP A 120 -16.79 18.47 -12.53
CA ASP A 120 -17.09 19.30 -11.35
C ASP A 120 -17.45 18.48 -10.11
N GLN A 121 -17.59 17.16 -10.17
CA GLN A 121 -17.99 16.36 -9.00
C GLN A 121 -16.90 15.40 -8.56
N ALA A 122 -16.65 15.37 -7.25
CA ALA A 122 -15.74 14.43 -6.61
C ALA A 122 -16.45 13.61 -5.54
N TYR A 123 -15.95 12.39 -5.31
CA TYR A 123 -16.44 11.49 -4.29
C TYR A 123 -15.29 11.06 -3.38
N ILE A 124 -15.63 10.63 -2.16
CA ILE A 124 -14.68 10.11 -1.18
C ILE A 124 -15.22 8.88 -0.48
N ILE A 125 -14.37 7.88 -0.33
CA ILE A 125 -14.61 6.64 0.40
C ILE A 125 -13.64 6.60 1.57
N GLN A 126 -14.18 6.42 2.77
CA GLN A 126 -13.46 6.26 4.00
C GLN A 126 -13.51 4.79 4.41
N MET A 127 -12.35 4.18 4.67
CA MET A 127 -12.23 2.87 5.31
C MET A 127 -11.91 3.07 6.79
N ILE A 128 -12.60 2.36 7.67
CA ILE A 128 -12.29 2.31 9.11
C ILE A 128 -12.09 0.85 9.51
N SER A 129 -11.01 0.56 10.24
CA SER A 129 -10.71 -0.76 10.77
C SER A 129 -10.05 -0.64 12.14
N ASN A 130 -10.24 -1.60 13.05
CA ASN A 130 -9.30 -1.72 14.18
C ASN A 130 -7.87 -1.90 13.60
N GLN A 131 -6.83 -1.68 14.41
CA GLN A 131 -5.43 -1.97 14.04
C GLN A 131 -5.13 -3.48 13.98
N ASP A 132 -5.92 -4.22 13.19
CA ASP A 132 -5.80 -5.64 12.94
C ASP A 132 -5.56 -5.86 11.44
N ILE A 133 -4.33 -6.23 11.08
CA ILE A 133 -3.93 -6.45 9.69
C ILE A 133 -4.76 -7.55 9.02
N TRP A 134 -5.31 -8.51 9.78
CA TRP A 134 -6.15 -9.56 9.21
C TRP A 134 -7.50 -9.04 8.75
N LEU A 135 -8.08 -8.06 9.44
CA LEU A 135 -9.30 -7.41 8.98
C LEU A 135 -9.03 -6.65 7.67
N VAL A 136 -7.93 -5.90 7.62
CA VAL A 136 -7.54 -5.13 6.43
C VAL A 136 -7.25 -6.06 5.24
N LEU A 137 -6.56 -7.17 5.44
CA LEU A 137 -6.32 -8.14 4.37
C LEU A 137 -7.59 -8.88 3.93
N ARG A 138 -8.50 -9.18 4.86
CA ARG A 138 -9.72 -9.91 4.55
C ARG A 138 -10.73 -9.06 3.81
N TYR A 139 -10.86 -7.78 4.17
CA TYR A 139 -11.93 -6.91 3.69
C TYR A 139 -11.45 -5.70 2.88
N GLY A 140 -10.19 -5.28 3.05
CA GLY A 140 -9.59 -4.11 2.38
C GLY A 140 -9.53 -4.22 0.85
N PHE A 141 -9.50 -5.44 0.31
CA PHE A 141 -9.53 -5.65 -1.14
C PHE A 141 -10.92 -5.43 -1.77
N ALA A 142 -11.95 -5.15 -0.98
CA ALA A 142 -13.28 -4.83 -1.49
C ALA A 142 -13.43 -3.38 -1.97
N LEU A 143 -12.44 -2.51 -1.74
CA LEU A 143 -12.55 -1.06 -2.02
C LEU A 143 -13.00 -0.74 -3.44
N GLU A 144 -12.49 -1.43 -4.47
CA GLU A 144 -12.90 -1.13 -5.86
C GLU A 144 -14.36 -1.54 -6.12
N LYS A 145 -14.80 -2.69 -5.60
CA LYS A 145 -16.20 -3.10 -5.71
C LYS A 145 -17.10 -2.10 -4.99
N VAL A 146 -16.65 -1.60 -3.83
CA VAL A 146 -17.35 -0.54 -3.10
C VAL A 146 -17.34 0.75 -3.92
N ALA A 147 -16.22 1.15 -4.52
CA ALA A 147 -16.12 2.35 -5.35
C ALA A 147 -16.96 2.26 -6.63
N ALA A 148 -17.08 1.08 -7.23
CA ALA A 148 -17.98 0.81 -8.35
C ALA A 148 -19.44 0.95 -7.91
N ASP A 149 -19.84 0.26 -6.84
CA ASP A 149 -21.21 0.35 -6.32
C ASP A 149 -21.56 1.78 -5.87
N VAL A 150 -20.63 2.51 -5.25
CA VAL A 150 -20.78 3.92 -4.89
C VAL A 150 -21.04 4.76 -6.14
N ARG A 151 -20.26 4.61 -7.20
CA ARG A 151 -20.47 5.37 -8.45
C ARG A 151 -21.78 5.03 -9.15
N GLU A 152 -22.26 3.80 -9.03
CA GLU A 152 -23.55 3.36 -9.57
C GLU A 152 -24.75 3.78 -8.69
N SER A 153 -24.55 3.84 -7.38
CA SER A 153 -25.61 4.09 -6.39
C SER A 153 -25.80 5.56 -6.05
N LEU A 154 -24.80 6.39 -6.34
CA LEU A 154 -24.91 7.82 -6.14
C LEU A 154 -25.71 8.43 -7.31
N PRO A 155 -26.72 9.28 -7.02
CA PRO A 155 -27.49 9.92 -8.07
C PRO A 155 -26.54 10.72 -8.95
N LYS A 156 -26.47 10.38 -10.24
CA LYS A 156 -25.89 11.26 -11.25
C LYS A 156 -26.72 12.55 -11.19
N VAL A 157 -26.17 13.62 -10.62
CA VAL A 157 -26.81 14.92 -10.72
C VAL A 157 -26.82 15.23 -12.21
N GLU A 158 -28.00 15.20 -12.84
CA GLU A 158 -28.14 15.68 -14.22
C GLU A 158 -27.74 17.16 -14.21
N LEU A 159 -26.55 17.44 -14.75
CA LEU A 159 -26.18 18.78 -15.13
C LEU A 159 -27.24 19.22 -16.15
N SER A 160 -28.06 20.19 -15.77
CA SER A 160 -28.82 20.96 -16.75
C SER A 160 -27.81 21.48 -17.76
N ALA A 161 -27.93 21.04 -19.02
CA ALA A 161 -26.99 21.40 -20.06
C ALA A 161 -26.76 22.92 -20.04
N PRO A 162 -25.50 23.40 -20.02
CA PRO A 162 -25.25 24.82 -20.15
C PRO A 162 -25.87 25.27 -21.47
N VAL A 163 -26.75 26.28 -21.41
CA VAL A 163 -27.26 26.96 -22.60
C VAL A 163 -26.05 27.56 -23.30
N LEU A 164 -25.65 26.94 -24.40
CA LEU A 164 -24.66 27.49 -25.33
C LEU A 164 -25.28 28.74 -25.97
N THR A 165 -24.92 29.92 -25.49
CA THR A 165 -25.00 31.14 -26.29
C THR A 165 -23.61 31.52 -26.75
N HIS A 166 -23.28 31.18 -28.00
CA HIS A 166 -22.23 31.86 -28.77
C HIS A 166 -22.89 32.86 -29.71
N PRO A 167 -22.32 34.07 -29.84
CA PRO A 167 -21.49 34.39 -31.02
C PRO A 167 -20.26 35.25 -30.60
N ALA A 168 -19.16 35.42 -31.33
CA ALA A 168 -18.84 35.22 -32.74
C ALA A 168 -17.30 35.15 -32.95
N THR A 169 -16.88 34.41 -33.99
CA THR A 169 -15.77 34.68 -34.93
C THR A 169 -14.53 35.49 -34.51
N VAL A 170 -13.36 34.84 -34.47
CA VAL A 170 -12.11 35.42 -35.01
C VAL A 170 -11.35 34.38 -35.85
N LYS A 171 -10.88 34.88 -37.00
CA LYS A 171 -10.34 34.24 -38.19
C LYS A 171 -9.19 33.24 -37.95
N LEU A 172 -9.34 32.06 -38.56
CA LEU A 172 -8.25 31.16 -38.94
C LEU A 172 -7.35 31.85 -39.98
N ARG A 173 -6.04 31.90 -39.72
CA ARG A 173 -5.02 32.16 -40.74
C ARG A 173 -4.05 30.99 -40.78
N ASN A 174 -4.06 30.33 -41.92
CA ASN A 174 -3.14 29.29 -42.37
C ASN A 174 -1.67 29.68 -42.16
N ASN A 175 -0.86 28.70 -41.73
CA ASN A 175 0.37 28.38 -42.45
C ASN A 175 0.86 26.98 -42.07
N SER A 176 0.79 26.09 -43.06
CA SER A 176 1.55 24.85 -43.12
C SER A 176 2.79 25.06 -43.99
N SER A 177 3.80 24.22 -43.74
CA SER A 177 5.04 24.00 -44.50
C SER A 177 6.15 25.06 -44.35
N ASN A 178 7.28 24.69 -43.77
CA ASN A 178 8.29 23.92 -44.50
C ASN A 178 9.41 23.40 -43.58
N SER A 179 9.77 22.14 -43.83
CA SER A 179 11.01 21.54 -43.36
C SER A 179 12.13 21.90 -44.33
N SER A 180 13.31 22.26 -43.82
CA SER A 180 14.57 21.92 -44.48
C SER A 180 15.75 22.03 -43.50
N ASN A 181 16.59 21.00 -43.58
CA ASN A 181 17.84 20.79 -42.89
C ASN A 181 18.79 22.00 -42.98
N SER A 182 19.54 22.25 -41.89
CA SER A 182 20.98 22.48 -42.01
C SER A 182 21.69 22.24 -40.68
N SER A 183 22.64 21.32 -40.76
CA SER A 183 23.69 21.01 -39.82
C SER A 183 24.44 22.24 -39.29
N ASN A 184 24.65 22.34 -37.98
CA ASN A 184 25.97 22.73 -37.50
C ASN A 184 26.32 22.19 -36.11
N LYS A 185 27.54 21.66 -36.05
CA LYS A 185 28.24 21.14 -34.87
C LYS A 185 28.18 22.10 -33.69
N LYS A 186 27.87 21.57 -32.49
CA LYS A 186 28.58 21.93 -31.25
C LYS A 186 28.71 20.69 -30.36
N LYS A 187 29.94 20.18 -30.30
CA LYS A 187 30.43 19.33 -29.22
C LYS A 187 30.07 19.99 -27.88
N LYS A 188 29.25 19.34 -27.07
CA LYS A 188 29.28 19.48 -25.61
C LYS A 188 29.29 18.08 -25.02
N SER A 189 30.47 17.71 -24.54
CA SER A 189 30.64 16.71 -23.51
C SER A 189 29.74 17.05 -22.33
N SER A 190 28.78 16.18 -22.04
CA SER A 190 28.34 15.96 -20.67
C SER A 190 28.28 14.45 -20.48
N LYS A 191 29.22 13.92 -19.68
CA LYS A 191 28.99 12.63 -19.03
C LYS A 191 27.76 12.85 -18.16
N ALA A 192 26.61 12.40 -18.62
CA ALA A 192 25.46 12.22 -17.75
C ALA A 192 25.90 11.23 -16.67
N ALA A 193 26.08 11.72 -15.43
CA ALA A 193 26.31 10.85 -14.29
C ALA A 193 25.09 9.94 -14.18
N LYS A 194 25.29 8.65 -14.43
CA LYS A 194 24.24 7.64 -14.27
C LYS A 194 23.83 7.67 -12.79
N SER A 195 22.59 8.05 -12.49
CA SER A 195 22.07 7.92 -11.13
C SER A 195 22.07 6.45 -10.76
N LEU A 196 22.56 6.13 -9.57
CA LEU A 196 22.57 4.76 -9.07
C LEU A 196 21.13 4.27 -8.90
N THR A 197 20.88 3.03 -9.29
CA THR A 197 19.67 2.32 -8.90
C THR A 197 19.66 2.07 -7.38
N ALA A 198 18.48 1.84 -6.79
CA ALA A 198 18.38 1.53 -5.37
C ALA A 198 19.22 0.30 -4.96
N SER A 199 19.29 -0.72 -5.82
CA SER A 199 20.11 -1.91 -5.58
C SER A 199 21.61 -1.63 -5.65
N GLU A 200 22.06 -0.80 -6.60
CA GLU A 200 23.48 -0.40 -6.69
C GLU A 200 23.89 0.48 -5.52
N LEU A 201 23.00 1.37 -5.07
CA LEU A 201 23.20 2.17 -3.86
C LEU A 201 23.31 1.26 -2.63
N GLN A 202 22.38 0.32 -2.47
CA GLN A 202 22.39 -0.64 -1.35
C GLN A 202 23.68 -1.46 -1.30
N ALA A 203 24.19 -1.89 -2.46
CA ALA A 203 25.44 -2.62 -2.55
C ALA A 203 26.65 -1.75 -2.15
N GLN A 204 26.66 -0.46 -2.49
CA GLN A 204 27.75 0.46 -2.13
C GLN A 204 27.77 0.86 -0.66
N ILE A 205 26.61 0.91 0.00
CA ILE A 205 26.51 1.22 1.43
C ILE A 205 26.73 -0.01 2.32
N ARG A 206 27.18 -1.14 1.76
CA ARG A 206 27.47 -2.36 2.51
C ARG A 206 28.99 -2.54 2.68
N THR A 207 29.42 -2.87 3.89
CA THR A 207 30.80 -3.28 4.23
C THR A 207 30.97 -4.79 4.08
N ALA A 208 32.18 -5.31 4.35
CA ALA A 208 32.31 -6.74 4.60
C ALA A 208 31.53 -7.11 5.89
N PRO A 209 31.05 -8.37 6.01
CA PRO A 209 30.29 -8.81 7.17
C PRO A 209 31.01 -8.54 8.50
N GLY A 210 30.37 -7.82 9.41
CA GLY A 210 30.92 -7.48 10.72
C GLY A 210 31.71 -6.16 10.78
N ASP A 211 32.11 -5.59 9.64
CA ASP A 211 32.88 -4.33 9.58
C ASP A 211 31.98 -3.07 9.58
N GLY A 212 30.70 -3.23 9.93
CA GLY A 212 29.74 -2.15 10.00
C GLY A 212 29.81 -1.36 11.31
N VAL A 213 28.68 -0.74 11.66
CA VAL A 213 28.56 0.24 12.75
C VAL A 213 27.65 -0.25 13.88
N ALA A 214 27.55 -1.58 14.07
CA ALA A 214 26.65 -2.16 15.07
C ALA A 214 26.95 -1.65 16.49
N ASP A 215 28.23 -1.48 16.83
CA ASP A 215 28.69 -1.05 18.15
C ASP A 215 28.60 0.48 18.35
N GLU A 216 28.24 1.24 17.32
CA GLU A 216 28.05 2.70 17.40
C GLU A 216 26.58 3.10 17.64
N LEU A 217 25.69 2.10 17.77
CA LEU A 217 24.26 2.31 17.95
C LEU A 217 23.88 2.40 19.42
N GLU A 218 23.18 3.47 19.78
CA GLU A 218 22.38 3.52 21.00
C GLU A 218 21.24 2.50 20.90
N THR A 219 20.50 2.52 19.78
CA THR A 219 19.38 1.61 19.57
C THR A 219 18.90 1.55 18.12
N VAL A 220 18.16 0.48 17.81
CA VAL A 220 17.35 0.37 16.59
C VAL A 220 15.89 0.56 16.97
N TRP A 221 15.21 1.45 16.27
CA TRP A 221 13.78 1.69 16.45
C TRP A 221 13.04 1.30 15.18
N ILE A 222 11.81 0.82 15.30
CA ILE A 222 10.97 0.51 14.15
C ILE A 222 9.58 1.11 14.33
N LYS A 223 9.13 1.79 13.28
CA LYS A 223 7.74 2.19 13.09
C LYS A 223 7.14 1.32 11.99
N THR A 224 5.94 0.79 12.20
CA THR A 224 5.23 0.03 11.17
C THR A 224 3.87 0.65 10.93
N ASP A 225 3.71 1.20 9.74
CA ASP A 225 2.46 1.79 9.29
C ASP A 225 1.64 0.77 8.51
N ILE A 226 0.31 0.86 8.62
CA ILE A 226 -0.60 0.08 7.78
C ILE A 226 -0.97 0.94 6.58
N ASN A 227 -0.47 0.57 5.41
CA ASN A 227 -1.00 1.04 4.14
C ASN A 227 -2.30 0.30 3.86
N VAL A 228 -3.39 0.89 4.33
CA VAL A 228 -4.76 0.37 4.19
C VAL A 228 -5.21 0.19 2.73
N MET A 229 -4.71 1.03 1.82
CA MET A 229 -5.05 0.97 0.39
C MET A 229 -4.47 -0.26 -0.30
N LEU A 230 -3.25 -0.64 0.11
CA LEU A 230 -2.54 -1.81 -0.43
C LEU A 230 -2.59 -3.02 0.52
N GLY A 231 -3.36 -2.94 1.61
CA GLY A 231 -3.36 -3.94 2.68
C GLY A 231 -1.95 -4.34 3.12
N LYS A 232 -1.01 -3.40 3.14
CA LYS A 232 0.44 -3.65 3.28
C LYS A 232 0.96 -3.04 4.58
N LEU A 233 1.86 -3.73 5.26
CA LEU A 233 2.67 -3.15 6.33
C LEU A 233 3.91 -2.47 5.74
N GLU A 234 4.12 -1.20 6.08
CA GLU A 234 5.26 -0.39 5.65
C GLU A 234 6.16 -0.11 6.88
N PRO A 235 7.31 -0.80 7.01
CA PRO A 235 8.24 -0.53 8.10
C PRO A 235 9.12 0.68 7.76
N THR A 236 9.42 1.48 8.77
CA THR A 236 10.52 2.44 8.79
C THR A 236 11.44 2.08 9.95
N THR A 237 12.62 1.56 9.61
CA THR A 237 13.67 1.25 10.60
C THR A 237 14.58 2.45 10.77
N TYR A 238 14.84 2.82 12.03
CA TYR A 238 15.74 3.89 12.42
C TYR A 238 16.97 3.31 13.11
N PHE A 239 18.14 3.68 12.65
CA PHE A 239 19.38 3.50 13.42
C PHE A 239 19.64 4.80 14.18
N LEU A 240 19.64 4.72 15.50
CA LEU A 240 19.91 5.84 16.39
C LEU A 240 21.33 5.65 16.93
N PHE A 241 22.26 6.49 16.47
CA PHE A 241 23.67 6.41 16.83
C PHE A 241 23.95 7.11 18.16
N GLU A 242 24.97 6.68 18.88
CA GLU A 242 25.38 7.29 20.16
C GLU A 242 25.75 8.78 20.02
N ASP A 243 26.23 9.20 18.84
CA ASP A 243 26.58 10.59 18.52
C ASP A 243 25.37 11.52 18.32
N GLY A 244 24.14 11.00 18.44
CA GLY A 244 22.90 11.74 18.24
C GLY A 244 22.44 11.87 16.79
N THR A 245 23.15 11.25 15.83
CA THR A 245 22.71 11.16 14.44
C THR A 245 21.76 9.98 14.22
N ALA A 246 20.86 10.12 13.24
CA ALA A 246 19.87 9.10 12.92
C ALA A 246 19.89 8.75 11.43
N TYR A 247 19.90 7.46 11.10
CA TYR A 247 19.70 6.95 9.75
C TYR A 247 18.30 6.35 9.61
N ILE A 248 17.57 6.75 8.55
CA ILE A 248 16.11 6.56 8.43
C ILE A 248 15.76 5.63 7.26
N ASP A 249 14.86 4.66 7.51
CA ASP A 249 14.48 3.58 6.59
C ASP A 249 15.70 2.75 6.18
N ALA A 250 16.36 2.23 7.23
CA ALA A 250 17.50 1.35 7.13
C ALA A 250 17.10 -0.02 6.59
N ARG A 251 17.93 -0.56 5.67
CA ARG A 251 17.71 -1.85 5.00
C ARG A 251 18.92 -2.79 5.06
N THR A 252 20.11 -2.25 5.31
CA THR A 252 21.33 -3.04 5.56
C THR A 252 21.42 -3.33 7.06
N PRO A 253 21.83 -4.54 7.48
CA PRO A 253 22.17 -4.78 8.88
C PRO A 253 23.20 -3.77 9.40
N PRO A 254 23.11 -3.29 10.65
CA PRO A 254 24.13 -2.45 11.26
C PRO A 254 25.54 -3.04 11.15
N ALA A 255 25.67 -4.36 11.34
CA ALA A 255 26.94 -5.10 11.26
C ALA A 255 27.57 -5.09 9.85
N ASP A 256 26.81 -4.72 8.82
CA ASP A 256 27.28 -4.67 7.44
C ASP A 256 27.11 -3.24 6.86
N PHE A 257 26.79 -2.22 7.67
CA PHE A 257 26.41 -0.89 7.18
C PHE A 257 27.59 0.07 7.12
N ASN A 258 27.85 0.62 5.93
CA ASN A 258 28.89 1.62 5.71
C ASN A 258 28.34 3.04 5.91
N MET A 259 28.38 3.53 7.15
CA MET A 259 27.89 4.86 7.51
C MET A 259 28.54 5.98 6.66
N ALA A 260 29.87 5.97 6.52
CA ALA A 260 30.58 7.01 5.78
C ALA A 260 30.14 7.08 4.31
N THR A 261 30.02 5.92 3.66
CA THR A 261 29.55 5.84 2.27
C THR A 261 28.09 6.28 2.15
N SER A 262 27.22 5.87 3.08
CA SER A 262 25.82 6.30 3.10
C SER A 262 25.69 7.82 3.30
N LYS A 263 26.42 8.43 4.25
CA LYS A 263 26.44 9.89 4.45
C LYS A 263 26.81 10.63 3.16
N ARG A 264 27.76 10.09 2.37
CA ARG A 264 28.18 10.67 1.10
C ARG A 264 27.15 10.51 -0.03
N LEU A 265 26.55 9.32 -0.17
CA LEU A 265 25.66 9.01 -1.30
C LEU A 265 24.20 9.41 -1.05
N GLU A 266 23.74 9.28 0.19
CA GLU A 266 22.34 9.49 0.57
C GLU A 266 22.15 10.82 1.29
N GLY A 267 23.15 11.31 2.03
CA GLY A 267 23.18 12.62 2.67
C GLY A 267 21.85 13.00 3.35
N GLU A 268 21.37 14.22 3.07
CA GLU A 268 20.14 14.78 3.64
C GLU A 268 18.84 14.09 3.17
N SER A 269 18.90 13.02 2.37
CA SER A 269 17.68 12.23 2.09
C SER A 269 17.37 11.21 3.19
N ARG A 270 18.40 10.74 3.92
CA ARG A 270 18.31 9.64 4.89
C ARG A 270 18.84 9.99 6.29
N TRP A 271 19.70 11.00 6.38
CA TRP A 271 20.39 11.34 7.63
C TRP A 271 19.71 12.50 8.35
N GLY A 272 19.43 12.30 9.63
CA GLY A 272 18.86 13.28 10.53
C GLY A 272 19.52 13.27 11.90
N HIS A 273 18.84 13.82 12.89
CA HIS A 273 19.28 13.79 14.29
C HIS A 273 18.19 13.17 15.15
N TRP A 274 18.57 12.57 16.27
CA TRP A 274 17.62 12.12 17.28
C TRP A 274 17.98 12.71 18.65
N ARG A 275 17.02 12.64 19.57
CA ARG A 275 17.22 12.96 20.98
C ARG A 275 16.22 12.20 21.84
N ARG A 276 16.55 12.02 23.12
CA ARG A 276 15.60 11.57 24.14
C ARG A 276 15.08 12.77 24.92
N ARG A 277 13.76 12.99 24.94
CA ARG A 277 13.12 14.07 25.70
C ARG A 277 11.85 13.55 26.37
N GLY A 278 11.75 13.68 27.70
CA GLY A 278 10.60 13.19 28.46
C GLY A 278 10.38 11.68 28.33
N GLY A 279 11.47 10.89 28.32
CA GLY A 279 11.42 9.43 28.18
C GLY A 279 11.12 8.92 26.75
N LYS A 280 10.88 9.82 25.80
CA LYS A 280 10.51 9.49 24.42
C LYS A 280 11.64 9.78 23.44
N TYR A 281 11.79 8.93 22.43
CA TYR A 281 12.71 9.15 21.32
C TYR A 281 12.06 10.08 20.29
N GLN A 282 12.78 11.15 19.92
CA GLN A 282 12.37 12.09 18.90
C GLN A 282 13.40 12.11 17.77
N VAL A 283 12.92 12.21 16.53
CA VAL A 283 13.76 12.35 15.33
C VAL A 283 13.49 13.69 14.65
N LYS A 284 14.54 14.35 14.18
CA LYS A 284 14.48 15.50 13.28
C LYS A 284 14.88 15.00 11.89
N ARG A 285 13.88 14.72 11.06
CA ARG A 285 14.12 14.28 9.67
C ARG A 285 14.60 15.46 8.82
N PRO A 286 15.56 15.26 7.91
CA PRO A 286 16.18 16.34 7.14
C PRO A 286 15.16 17.15 6.31
N LYS A 287 14.25 16.48 5.59
CA LYS A 287 13.22 17.14 4.77
C LYS A 287 12.13 17.86 5.57
N VAL A 288 11.89 17.44 6.82
CA VAL A 288 10.82 18.00 7.66
C VAL A 288 11.35 19.14 8.53
N GLY A 289 12.57 19.02 9.02
CA GLY A 289 13.23 20.02 9.85
C GLY A 289 12.63 20.21 11.24
N LYS A 290 11.63 19.42 11.64
CA LYS A 290 10.97 19.48 12.95
C LYS A 290 11.24 18.20 13.76
N TRP A 291 11.26 18.36 15.08
CA TRP A 291 11.35 17.24 16.01
C TRP A 291 10.00 16.53 16.10
N GLU A 292 9.98 15.24 15.86
CA GLU A 292 8.79 14.40 15.96
C GLU A 292 9.08 13.17 16.80
N GLU A 293 8.11 12.75 17.63
CA GLU A 293 8.19 11.50 18.36
C GLU A 293 8.19 10.31 17.40
N ILE A 294 9.08 9.35 17.61
CA ILE A 294 9.09 8.11 16.82
C ILE A 294 8.00 7.19 17.39
N LYS A 295 6.83 7.19 16.76
CA LYS A 295 5.68 6.35 17.13
C LYS A 295 5.91 4.91 16.67
N GLY A 296 6.63 4.13 17.47
CA GLY A 296 7.01 2.76 17.15
C GLY A 296 7.57 2.04 18.37
N ASN A 297 8.29 0.95 18.13
CA ASN A 297 8.89 0.12 19.16
C ASN A 297 10.41 0.13 19.07
N LYS A 298 11.06 -0.09 20.22
CA LYS A 298 12.47 -0.49 20.25
C LYS A 298 12.56 -1.87 19.61
N ALA A 299 13.29 -1.98 18.51
CA ALA A 299 13.47 -3.25 17.81
C ALA A 299 14.33 -4.20 18.66
N VAL A 300 13.99 -5.49 18.62
CA VAL A 300 14.69 -6.52 19.38
C VAL A 300 15.58 -7.33 18.43
N PRO A 301 16.91 -7.39 18.65
CA PRO A 301 17.79 -8.21 17.84
C PRO A 301 17.56 -9.69 18.13
N GLY A 302 17.92 -10.54 17.17
CA GLY A 302 18.04 -11.97 17.42
C GLY A 302 19.29 -12.31 18.22
N LYS A 303 19.24 -13.39 18.99
CA LYS A 303 20.44 -13.93 19.63
C LYS A 303 21.30 -14.62 18.57
N ARG A 304 22.62 -14.63 18.79
CA ARG A 304 23.53 -15.44 18.00
C ARG A 304 23.06 -16.89 17.98
N ASP A 305 22.94 -17.45 16.79
CA ASP A 305 22.44 -18.80 16.55
C ASP A 305 21.00 -19.06 17.04
N GLU A 306 20.19 -18.02 17.19
CA GLU A 306 18.78 -18.19 17.59
C GLU A 306 18.05 -19.10 16.59
N ARG A 307 17.37 -20.12 17.13
CA ARG A 307 16.54 -21.04 16.36
C ARG A 307 15.08 -20.70 16.58
N ILE A 308 14.41 -20.35 15.49
CA ILE A 308 13.00 -19.99 15.47
C ILE A 308 12.23 -21.17 14.88
N ASN A 309 11.07 -21.52 15.45
CA ASN A 309 10.18 -22.56 14.93
C ASN A 309 8.81 -21.96 14.64
N ASN A 310 8.73 -21.11 13.62
CA ASN A 310 7.51 -20.42 13.24
C ASN A 310 7.44 -20.21 11.73
N LYS A 311 6.20 -20.11 11.23
CA LYS A 311 5.93 -19.61 9.90
C LYS A 311 5.46 -18.17 10.01
N PHE A 312 6.18 -17.27 9.35
CA PHE A 312 5.79 -15.88 9.23
C PHE A 312 5.27 -15.63 7.83
N ILE A 313 4.22 -14.84 7.72
CA ILE A 313 3.59 -14.49 6.45
C ILE A 313 3.61 -12.99 6.29
N ASN A 314 3.68 -12.56 5.03
CA ASN A 314 3.44 -11.22 4.59
C ASN A 314 2.38 -11.31 3.49
N ALA A 315 1.49 -10.34 3.45
CA ALA A 315 0.51 -10.21 2.40
C ALA A 315 0.29 -8.73 2.12
N SER A 316 -0.06 -8.45 0.87
CA SER A 316 -0.48 -7.16 0.39
C SER A 316 -1.37 -7.38 -0.81
N GLY A 317 -2.07 -6.34 -1.22
CA GLY A 317 -2.78 -6.34 -2.48
C GLY A 317 -3.68 -5.14 -2.64
N SER A 318 -4.23 -5.03 -3.83
CA SER A 318 -5.42 -4.22 -4.04
C SER A 318 -6.20 -4.86 -5.18
N ALA A 319 -7.43 -4.40 -5.36
CA ALA A 319 -8.22 -4.83 -6.50
C ALA A 319 -7.57 -4.39 -7.84
N ASN A 320 -6.89 -3.24 -7.88
CA ASN A 320 -6.20 -2.72 -9.07
C ASN A 320 -4.82 -3.37 -9.35
N PHE A 321 -4.09 -3.76 -8.31
CA PHE A 321 -2.69 -4.21 -8.42
C PHE A 321 -2.50 -5.72 -8.25
N GLY A 322 -3.59 -6.43 -7.95
CA GLY A 322 -3.53 -7.83 -7.57
C GLY A 322 -3.09 -8.06 -6.13
N SER A 323 -3.11 -9.32 -5.71
CA SER A 323 -2.69 -9.74 -4.37
C SER A 323 -1.32 -10.41 -4.40
N HIS A 324 -0.53 -10.17 -3.37
CA HIS A 324 0.75 -10.80 -3.13
C HIS A 324 0.74 -11.40 -1.73
N LYS A 325 1.22 -12.63 -1.59
CA LYS A 325 1.46 -13.28 -0.31
C LYS A 325 2.84 -13.90 -0.34
N SER A 326 3.62 -13.70 0.70
CA SER A 326 4.87 -14.40 0.90
C SER A 326 4.94 -15.01 2.28
N SER A 327 5.76 -16.03 2.46
CA SER A 327 6.02 -16.61 3.77
C SER A 327 7.48 -16.99 3.93
N VAL A 328 7.93 -16.92 5.18
CA VAL A 328 9.23 -17.38 5.65
C VAL A 328 8.96 -18.33 6.80
N ARG A 329 9.22 -19.62 6.59
CA ARG A 329 9.21 -20.62 7.65
C ARG A 329 10.63 -20.79 8.15
N LEU A 330 10.87 -20.45 9.41
CA LEU A 330 12.12 -20.73 10.11
C LEU A 330 11.89 -21.96 10.98
N MET A 331 12.82 -22.91 10.94
CA MET A 331 12.73 -24.18 11.66
C MET A 331 13.79 -24.26 12.76
N SER A 332 13.48 -25.04 13.81
CA SER A 332 14.36 -25.24 14.98
C SER A 332 15.69 -25.90 14.63
N ASN A 333 15.76 -26.63 13.52
CA ASN A 333 16.99 -27.24 13.00
C ASN A 333 17.87 -26.27 12.19
N GLY A 334 17.55 -24.96 12.17
CA GLY A 334 18.32 -23.97 11.44
C GLY A 334 18.05 -23.94 9.93
N ARG A 335 16.99 -24.62 9.46
CA ARG A 335 16.55 -24.58 8.06
C ARG A 335 15.48 -23.50 7.84
N PHE A 336 15.38 -22.96 6.64
CA PHE A 336 14.28 -22.09 6.23
C PHE A 336 13.55 -22.61 4.98
N GLU A 337 12.30 -22.20 4.82
CA GLU A 337 11.55 -22.32 3.57
C GLU A 337 10.89 -20.97 3.24
N LEU A 338 10.99 -20.56 1.97
CA LEU A 338 10.33 -19.40 1.41
C LEU A 338 9.16 -19.84 0.55
N SER A 339 8.05 -19.11 0.60
CA SER A 339 6.99 -19.24 -0.39
C SER A 339 6.52 -17.87 -0.85
N ARG A 340 6.13 -17.75 -2.12
CA ARG A 340 5.56 -16.53 -2.69
C ARG A 340 4.43 -16.90 -3.62
N SER A 341 3.30 -16.24 -3.48
CA SER A 341 2.18 -16.34 -4.42
C SER A 341 1.74 -14.95 -4.82
N SER A 342 1.39 -14.76 -6.08
CA SER A 342 0.79 -13.54 -6.59
C SER A 342 -0.40 -13.88 -7.47
N LEU A 343 -1.36 -12.96 -7.49
CA LEU A 343 -2.50 -12.97 -8.40
C LEU A 343 -2.65 -11.54 -8.90
N MET A 344 -2.49 -11.32 -10.19
CA MET A 344 -2.74 -10.04 -10.86
C MET A 344 -3.98 -10.19 -11.73
N GLY A 345 -4.89 -9.23 -11.64
CA GLY A 345 -6.03 -9.12 -12.52
C GLY A 345 -6.08 -7.73 -13.12
N GLY A 346 -6.05 -7.64 -14.45
CA GLY A 346 -6.25 -6.40 -15.19
C GLY A 346 -7.56 -6.48 -15.96
N GLY A 347 -8.46 -5.53 -15.71
CA GLY A 347 -9.70 -5.39 -16.47
C GLY A 347 -10.30 -4.01 -16.21
N GLY A 348 -10.10 -3.10 -17.17
CA GLY A 348 -10.79 -1.82 -17.17
C GLY A 348 -12.29 -2.01 -17.03
N ILE A 349 -12.93 -1.04 -16.41
CA ILE A 349 -14.39 -0.91 -16.41
C ILE A 349 -14.84 -0.87 -17.87
N ILE A 350 -16.01 -1.48 -18.11
CA ILE A 350 -16.76 -1.55 -19.37
C ILE A 350 -16.47 -2.82 -20.20
N ASP A 351 -17.56 -3.53 -20.47
CA ASP A 351 -17.80 -4.82 -21.13
C ASP A 351 -17.33 -4.92 -22.61
N ILE A 352 -16.18 -4.33 -22.96
CA ILE A 352 -15.70 -4.18 -24.36
C ILE A 352 -14.25 -4.69 -24.52
N GLY A 353 -13.82 -5.73 -23.78
CA GLY A 353 -12.48 -6.30 -23.98
C GLY A 353 -12.16 -7.60 -23.23
N PRO A 354 -11.11 -8.34 -23.65
CA PRO A 354 -10.65 -9.53 -22.96
C PRO A 354 -10.01 -9.18 -21.60
N LYS A 355 -10.42 -9.89 -20.54
CA LYS A 355 -9.83 -9.81 -19.19
C LYS A 355 -8.58 -10.66 -19.11
N VAL A 356 -7.51 -10.15 -18.50
CA VAL A 356 -6.26 -10.91 -18.30
C VAL A 356 -6.06 -11.18 -16.82
N LEU A 357 -5.95 -12.46 -16.46
CA LEU A 357 -5.64 -12.93 -15.10
C LEU A 357 -4.29 -13.62 -15.14
N ALA A 358 -3.37 -13.23 -14.26
CA ALA A 358 -2.08 -13.88 -14.09
C ALA A 358 -1.91 -14.33 -12.64
N SER A 359 -1.44 -15.55 -12.42
CA SER A 359 -1.10 -16.07 -11.10
C SER A 359 0.32 -16.63 -11.11
N GLY A 360 1.02 -16.48 -10.00
CA GLY A 360 2.34 -17.01 -9.78
C GLY A 360 2.42 -17.67 -8.41
N HIS A 361 3.15 -18.77 -8.32
CA HIS A 361 3.49 -19.42 -7.06
C HIS A 361 4.94 -19.91 -7.13
N SER A 362 5.70 -19.74 -6.05
CA SER A 362 7.08 -20.20 -5.94
C SER A 362 7.31 -20.70 -4.52
N ASP A 363 7.77 -21.94 -4.39
CA ASP A 363 8.12 -22.57 -3.10
C ASP A 363 9.29 -23.55 -3.28
N LYS A 364 9.56 -24.39 -2.28
CA LYS A 364 10.63 -25.40 -2.33
C LYS A 364 10.48 -26.44 -3.44
N THR A 365 9.30 -26.57 -4.06
CA THR A 365 9.03 -27.47 -5.19
C THR A 365 9.23 -26.80 -6.56
N GLY A 366 9.48 -25.48 -6.55
CA GLY A 366 9.73 -24.68 -7.74
C GLY A 366 8.66 -23.64 -8.01
N THR A 367 8.75 -23.02 -9.19
CA THR A 367 7.91 -21.90 -9.60
C THR A 367 6.88 -22.35 -10.61
N ARG A 368 5.63 -21.90 -10.45
CA ARG A 368 4.52 -22.09 -11.37
C ARG A 368 3.91 -20.74 -11.69
N SER A 369 3.57 -20.50 -12.94
CA SER A 369 2.85 -19.29 -13.34
C SER A 369 1.80 -19.62 -14.37
N THR A 370 0.61 -19.05 -14.24
CA THR A 370 -0.51 -19.26 -15.15
C THR A 370 -1.04 -17.90 -15.59
N VAL A 371 -1.22 -17.70 -16.89
CA VAL A 371 -1.88 -16.53 -17.45
C VAL A 371 -3.10 -17.01 -18.22
N THR A 372 -4.25 -16.38 -18.00
CA THR A 372 -5.52 -16.70 -18.64
C THR A 372 -6.15 -15.43 -19.18
N THR A 373 -6.66 -15.50 -20.41
CA THR A 373 -7.43 -14.43 -21.04
C THR A 373 -8.86 -14.90 -21.24
N VAL A 374 -9.83 -14.08 -20.83
CA VAL A 374 -11.26 -14.40 -20.91
C VAL A 374 -12.02 -13.22 -21.49
N GLY A 375 -12.68 -13.42 -22.63
CA GLY A 375 -13.62 -12.47 -23.23
C GLY A 375 -14.79 -13.19 -23.89
N SER A 376 -15.82 -12.44 -24.28
CA SER A 376 -17.09 -12.98 -24.83
C SER A 376 -16.92 -13.94 -26.02
N ARG A 377 -15.79 -13.88 -26.74
CA ARG A 377 -15.46 -14.76 -27.89
C ARG A 377 -14.04 -15.30 -27.92
N ILE A 378 -13.22 -15.04 -26.89
CA ILE A 378 -11.80 -15.42 -26.86
C ILE A 378 -11.49 -15.99 -25.47
N GLY A 379 -11.04 -17.25 -25.43
CA GLY A 379 -10.54 -17.92 -24.24
C GLY A 379 -9.21 -18.57 -24.54
N GLY A 380 -8.19 -18.26 -23.76
CA GLY A 380 -6.85 -18.84 -23.92
C GLY A 380 -6.05 -18.76 -22.63
N GLY A 381 -5.07 -19.66 -22.47
CA GLY A 381 -4.21 -19.64 -21.29
C GLY A 381 -2.87 -20.31 -21.54
N SER A 382 -1.88 -19.89 -20.77
CA SER A 382 -0.55 -20.48 -20.77
C SER A 382 -0.12 -20.73 -19.33
N SER A 383 0.49 -21.88 -19.08
CA SER A 383 1.07 -22.23 -17.79
C SER A 383 2.53 -22.61 -17.97
N SER A 384 3.39 -22.14 -17.07
CA SER A 384 4.79 -22.52 -17.00
C SER A 384 5.11 -23.13 -15.63
N LYS A 385 6.03 -24.09 -15.61
CA LYS A 385 6.57 -24.69 -14.39
C LYS A 385 8.09 -24.77 -14.51
N ARG A 386 8.80 -24.38 -13.44
CA ARG A 386 10.25 -24.45 -13.31
C ARG A 386 10.59 -25.22 -12.04
N ASN A 387 11.57 -26.11 -12.13
CA ASN A 387 12.07 -26.87 -10.98
C ASN A 387 13.21 -26.11 -10.28
N ASP A 388 12.93 -24.89 -9.84
CA ASP A 388 13.89 -23.96 -9.26
C ASP A 388 13.74 -23.79 -7.74
N GLY A 389 13.15 -24.80 -7.08
CA GLY A 389 12.76 -24.72 -5.67
C GLY A 389 13.92 -24.63 -4.68
N ALA A 390 15.13 -25.05 -5.08
CA ALA A 390 16.34 -24.99 -4.24
C ALA A 390 16.74 -23.55 -3.83
N LYS A 391 16.25 -22.51 -4.53
CA LYS A 391 16.43 -21.09 -4.16
C LYS A 391 15.45 -20.60 -3.08
N ASN A 392 14.53 -21.46 -2.65
CA ASN A 392 13.47 -21.15 -1.69
C ASN A 392 13.62 -21.98 -0.41
N THR A 393 14.75 -22.65 -0.21
CA THR A 393 15.04 -23.48 0.97
C THR A 393 16.54 -23.43 1.23
N GLY A 394 16.93 -23.60 2.49
CA GLY A 394 18.34 -23.57 2.87
C GLY A 394 18.55 -23.59 4.37
N ALA A 395 19.75 -23.23 4.79
CA ALA A 395 20.11 -22.99 6.19
C ALA A 395 20.13 -21.48 6.50
N TYR A 396 19.78 -21.10 7.73
CA TYR A 396 19.87 -19.73 8.19
C TYR A 396 20.65 -19.61 9.49
N GLU A 397 21.27 -18.45 9.68
CA GLU A 397 21.97 -18.05 10.90
C GLU A 397 21.50 -16.64 11.28
N ILE A 398 21.31 -16.42 12.57
CA ILE A 398 20.93 -15.12 13.12
C ILE A 398 22.06 -14.65 14.02
N ASP A 399 22.46 -13.39 13.85
CA ASP A 399 23.40 -12.71 14.75
C ASP A 399 23.03 -11.23 14.85
N GLY A 400 22.52 -10.85 16.02
CA GLY A 400 22.03 -9.51 16.28
C GLY A 400 20.92 -9.08 15.32
N PHE A 401 21.17 -8.00 14.59
CA PHE A 401 20.26 -7.45 13.59
C PHE A 401 20.47 -8.03 12.18
N THR A 402 21.08 -9.20 12.06
CA THR A 402 21.39 -9.84 10.79
C THR A 402 20.81 -11.23 10.71
N ILE A 403 20.17 -11.56 9.57
CA ILE A 403 19.90 -12.94 9.18
C ILE A 403 20.74 -13.26 7.93
N GLN A 404 21.50 -14.34 8.00
CA GLN A 404 22.21 -14.90 6.86
C GLN A 404 21.46 -16.12 6.36
N MET A 405 21.20 -16.17 5.06
CA MET A 405 20.49 -17.26 4.41
C MET A 405 21.38 -17.91 3.37
N HIS A 406 21.69 -19.18 3.59
CA HIS A 406 22.45 -20.06 2.71
C HIS A 406 21.47 -21.00 2.00
N HIS A 407 21.13 -20.67 0.74
CA HIS A 407 20.18 -21.44 -0.05
C HIS A 407 20.78 -22.78 -0.53
N ASP A 408 19.93 -23.78 -0.74
CA ASP A 408 20.35 -25.09 -1.23
C ASP A 408 20.90 -25.03 -2.67
N ASN A 409 20.68 -23.93 -3.41
CA ASN A 409 21.29 -23.67 -4.71
C ASN A 409 22.67 -22.97 -4.64
N GLY A 410 23.21 -22.76 -3.45
CA GLY A 410 24.51 -22.11 -3.22
C GLY A 410 24.47 -20.58 -3.13
N LEU A 411 23.31 -19.95 -3.32
CA LEU A 411 23.17 -18.50 -3.09
C LEU A 411 23.30 -18.21 -1.59
N VAL A 412 24.11 -17.22 -1.24
CA VAL A 412 24.23 -16.71 0.14
C VAL A 412 23.91 -15.23 0.14
N HIS A 413 23.07 -14.80 1.06
CA HIS A 413 22.80 -13.38 1.28
C HIS A 413 22.54 -13.08 2.75
N ARG A 414 22.77 -11.83 3.15
CA ARG A 414 22.63 -11.33 4.51
C ARG A 414 21.64 -10.17 4.50
N GLU A 415 20.61 -10.21 5.31
CA GLU A 415 19.56 -9.19 5.34
C GLU A 415 19.42 -8.60 6.74
N LEU A 416 18.95 -7.35 6.80
CA LEU A 416 18.52 -6.75 8.06
C LEU A 416 17.45 -7.66 8.66
N PHE A 417 17.62 -8.04 9.92
CA PHE A 417 16.67 -8.84 10.67
C PHE A 417 16.37 -8.18 12.00
N LEU A 418 15.11 -8.12 12.38
CA LEU A 418 14.71 -7.71 13.72
C LEU A 418 13.35 -8.30 14.08
N PHE A 419 13.11 -8.45 15.38
CA PHE A 419 11.76 -8.56 15.90
C PHE A 419 11.24 -7.14 16.18
N GLU A 420 9.97 -6.91 15.89
CA GLU A 420 9.37 -5.57 16.10
C GLU A 420 9.24 -5.24 17.59
N ASP A 421 9.05 -6.25 18.43
CA ASP A 421 8.95 -6.17 19.88
C ASP A 421 9.30 -7.52 20.54
N ASP A 422 9.33 -7.55 21.88
CA ASP A 422 9.63 -8.75 22.68
C ASP A 422 8.63 -9.90 22.51
N SER A 423 7.42 -9.64 21.98
CA SER A 423 6.44 -10.70 21.73
C SER A 423 6.85 -11.61 20.57
N LYS A 424 7.80 -11.16 19.73
CA LYS A 424 8.32 -11.88 18.56
C LYS A 424 7.23 -12.35 17.58
N LYS A 425 6.07 -11.70 17.61
CA LYS A 425 4.93 -12.00 16.72
C LYS A 425 5.12 -11.42 15.33
N ARG A 426 6.00 -10.42 15.19
CA ARG A 426 6.37 -9.79 13.92
C ARG A 426 7.87 -9.69 13.79
N ILE A 427 8.35 -10.00 12.58
CA ILE A 427 9.75 -9.88 12.18
C ILE A 427 9.84 -8.95 10.98
N VAL A 428 10.99 -8.31 10.82
CA VAL A 428 11.34 -7.63 9.57
C VAL A 428 12.56 -8.32 8.97
N ILE A 429 12.48 -8.58 7.67
CA ILE A 429 13.59 -9.05 6.85
C ILE A 429 13.76 -8.05 5.71
N GLY A 430 14.91 -7.38 5.66
CA GLY A 430 15.15 -6.27 4.73
C GLY A 430 14.18 -5.11 4.99
N ASP A 431 13.27 -4.86 4.05
CA ASP A 431 12.23 -3.83 4.14
C ASP A 431 10.80 -4.41 4.26
N THR A 432 10.67 -5.71 4.55
CA THR A 432 9.39 -6.41 4.58
C THR A 432 9.05 -6.89 6.00
N VAL A 433 7.87 -6.50 6.49
CA VAL A 433 7.31 -7.02 7.75
C VAL A 433 6.59 -8.32 7.50
N TYR A 434 6.90 -9.34 8.29
CA TYR A 434 6.16 -10.59 8.37
C TYR A 434 5.57 -10.77 9.76
N TRP A 435 4.42 -11.45 9.87
CA TRP A 435 3.78 -11.78 11.13
C TRP A 435 3.54 -13.28 11.24
N VAL A 436 3.47 -13.80 12.46
CA VAL A 436 3.22 -15.23 12.70
C VAL A 436 1.91 -15.66 12.04
N ASP A 437 1.97 -16.75 11.27
CA ASP A 437 0.82 -17.44 10.68
C ASP A 437 0.01 -18.07 11.83
N ARG A 438 -1.04 -17.37 12.26
CA ARG A 438 -2.05 -17.94 13.14
C ARG A 438 -2.87 -18.85 12.23
N GLY A 439 -2.54 -20.13 12.19
CA GLY A 439 -3.30 -21.12 11.43
C GLY A 439 -4.80 -20.86 11.57
N SER A 440 -5.49 -20.76 10.43
CA SER A 440 -6.94 -20.65 10.34
C SER A 440 -7.64 -21.77 11.09
#